data_AF-A0A2D5WDA1-F1
#
_entry.id   AF-A0A2D5WDA1-F1
#
_cell.length_a   1.000
_cell.length_b   1.000
_cell.length_c   1.000
_cell.angle_alpha   90.00
_cell.angle_beta   90.00
_cell.angle_gamma   90.00
#
_symmetry.space_group_name_H-M   'P 1'
#
loop_
_entity.id
_entity.type
_entity.pdbx_description
1 polymer ?
#
loop_
_entity_poly.entity_id
_entity_poly.type
_entity_poly.pdbx_seq_one_letter_code
_entity_poly.pdbx_strand_id
1 'polypeptide(L)'
;YEFGGNDINFVPEYTANVAAHIQLPWNLSMLWEVHGIGNYWLDEANTAEQDSFALVNGRISYKRDNWELFVYARNLGDEGYSNNALDLRYTDYSNPAAPRPSGMILHIPGWPRTFGAGLSASF
;
A
#
# COMPACT_ATOMS: atom_id res chain seq x y z
N TYR A 1 9.23 5.83 29.64
CA TYR A 1 9.54 5.15 28.36
C TYR A 1 10.51 6.05 27.64
N GLU A 2 11.79 5.71 27.64
CA GLU A 2 12.76 6.36 26.76
C GLU A 2 12.68 5.63 25.42
N PHE A 3 12.17 6.30 24.38
CA PHE A 3 12.40 5.86 23.01
C PHE A 3 13.85 6.25 22.69
N GLY A 4 14.77 5.31 22.92
CA GLY A 4 16.21 5.51 22.82
C GLY A 4 16.72 5.70 21.39
N GLY A 5 16.16 6.66 20.65
CA GLY A 5 16.57 6.97 19.27
C GLY A 5 15.99 6.07 18.19
N ASN A 6 15.10 5.13 18.54
CA ASN A 6 14.37 4.31 17.57
C ASN A 6 13.30 5.13 16.84
N ASP A 7 13.08 4.78 15.57
CA ASP A 7 12.00 5.32 14.77
C ASP A 7 10.65 4.76 15.21
N ILE A 8 9.62 5.58 15.06
CA ILE A 8 8.25 5.18 15.35
C ILE A 8 7.81 4.14 14.31
N ASN A 9 7.32 2.99 14.78
CA ASN A 9 6.81 1.95 13.90
C ASN A 9 5.56 2.40 13.13
N PHE A 10 5.36 1.82 11.95
CA PHE A 10 4.26 2.13 11.03
C PHE A 10 4.24 3.57 10.51
N VAL A 11 5.37 4.28 10.59
CA VAL A 11 5.56 5.60 10.01
C VAL A 11 6.59 5.51 8.88
N PRO A 12 6.16 5.59 7.60
CA PRO A 12 7.07 5.67 6.45
C PRO A 12 8.03 6.85 6.55
N GLU A 13 9.29 6.63 6.15
CA GLU A 13 10.29 7.72 6.04
C GLU A 13 9.79 8.83 5.10
N TYR A 14 9.08 8.43 4.03
CA TYR A 14 8.38 9.35 3.15
C TYR A 14 7.12 8.72 2.58
N THR A 15 6.21 9.57 2.12
CA THR A 15 5.07 9.19 1.28
C THR A 15 4.99 10.19 0.15
N ALA A 16 4.91 9.69 -1.08
CA ALA A 16 4.85 10.52 -2.28
C ALA A 16 3.74 10.02 -3.21
N ASN A 17 3.01 10.95 -3.80
CA ASN A 17 1.99 10.62 -4.80
C ASN A 17 2.15 11.57 -6.00
N VAL A 18 2.16 10.98 -7.19
CA VAL A 18 2.14 11.73 -8.44
C VAL A 18 1.04 11.14 -9.31
N ALA A 19 0.11 11.98 -9.74
CA ALA A 19 -0.97 11.58 -10.62
C ALA A 19 -1.08 12.52 -11.83
N ALA A 20 -1.37 11.94 -12.99
CA ALA A 20 -1.60 12.66 -14.23
C ALA A 20 -2.97 12.27 -14.80
N HIS A 21 -3.83 13.28 -14.96
CA HIS A 21 -5.08 13.14 -15.69
C HIS A 21 -4.93 13.80 -17.05
N ILE A 22 -5.10 13.02 -18.12
CA ILE A 22 -4.91 13.45 -19.49
C ILE A 22 -6.23 13.28 -20.23
N GLN A 23 -6.71 14.36 -20.82
CA GLN A 23 -7.83 14.34 -21.78
C GLN A 23 -7.27 14.15 -23.17
N LEU A 24 -7.83 13.19 -23.89
CA LEU A 24 -7.45 12.85 -25.25
C LEU A 24 -8.59 13.22 -26.22
N PRO A 25 -8.32 13.36 -27.52
CA PRO A 25 -9.36 13.42 -28.53
C PRO A 25 -10.30 12.21 -28.48
N TRP A 26 -11.43 12.30 -29.19
CA TRP A 26 -12.41 11.20 -29.30
C TRP A 26 -13.07 10.81 -27.97
N ASN A 27 -13.21 11.77 -27.06
CA ASN A 27 -13.82 11.61 -25.74
C ASN A 27 -13.15 10.55 -24.84
N LEU A 28 -11.86 10.32 -25.04
CA LEU A 28 -11.05 9.48 -24.16
C LEU A 28 -10.42 10.30 -23.04
N SER A 29 -10.29 9.71 -21.87
CA SER A 29 -9.41 10.22 -20.82
C SER A 29 -8.66 9.09 -20.15
N MET A 30 -7.49 9.43 -19.61
CA MET A 30 -6.68 8.50 -18.82
C MET A 30 -6.22 9.16 -17.53
N LEU A 31 -6.25 8.40 -16.44
CA LEU A 31 -5.67 8.75 -15.16
C LEU A 31 -4.57 7.73 -14.88
N TRP A 32 -3.38 8.22 -14.57
CA TRP A 32 -2.28 7.41 -14.05
C TRP A 32 -1.83 7.96 -12.72
N GLU A 33 -1.50 7.07 -11.80
CA GLU A 33 -1.04 7.41 -10.46
C GLU A 33 0.15 6.52 -10.12
N VAL A 34 1.18 7.13 -9.56
CA VAL A 34 2.27 6.45 -8.87
C VAL A 34 2.22 6.87 -7.41
N HIS A 35 2.02 5.90 -6.53
CA HIS A 35 2.00 6.08 -5.08
C HIS A 35 3.20 5.36 -4.46
N GLY A 36 4.16 6.12 -3.96
CA GLY A 36 5.38 5.62 -3.34
C GLY A 36 5.33 5.73 -1.82
N ILE A 37 5.71 4.66 -1.15
CA ILE A 37 5.84 4.56 0.30
C ILE A 37 7.30 4.20 0.60
N GLY A 38 7.96 5.03 1.43
CA GLY A 38 9.29 4.72 1.95
C GLY A 38 9.24 3.56 2.94
N ASN A 39 10.41 3.02 3.26
CA ASN A 39 10.57 1.97 4.24
C ASN A 39 10.10 2.42 5.63
N TYR A 40 9.71 1.46 6.45
CA TYR A 40 9.33 1.69 7.84
C TYR A 40 9.43 0.43 8.68
N TRP A 41 9.60 0.65 9.98
CA TRP A 41 9.62 -0.41 10.97
C TRP A 41 8.21 -0.91 11.28
N LEU A 42 8.05 -2.21 11.44
CA LEU A 42 6.80 -2.88 11.80
C LEU A 42 6.67 -3.04 13.31
N ASP A 43 7.67 -2.59 14.06
CA ASP A 43 7.84 -2.91 15.47
C ASP A 43 8.66 -1.84 16.23
N GLU A 44 8.35 -1.62 17.51
CA GLU A 44 8.96 -0.53 18.31
C GLU A 44 10.46 -0.73 18.56
N ALA A 45 10.94 -1.98 18.47
CA ALA A 45 12.36 -2.31 18.63
C ALA A 45 13.18 -2.10 17.35
N ASN A 46 12.54 -1.74 16.23
CA ASN A 46 13.17 -1.57 14.91
C ASN A 46 13.98 -2.81 14.50
N THR A 47 13.35 -3.98 14.58
CA THR A 47 13.92 -5.29 14.23
C THR A 47 13.27 -5.94 13.02
N ALA A 48 12.10 -5.46 12.62
CA ALA A 48 11.39 -5.91 11.43
C ALA A 48 10.94 -4.71 10.60
N GLU A 49 11.21 -4.78 9.30
CA GLU A 49 11.06 -3.66 8.38
C GLU A 49 10.18 -4.07 7.19
N GLN A 50 9.43 -3.10 6.67
CA GLN A 50 8.90 -3.18 5.32
C GLN A 50 9.74 -2.30 4.40
N ASP A 51 10.24 -2.91 3.33
CA ASP A 51 10.97 -2.21 2.28
C ASP A 51 10.09 -1.15 1.59
N SER A 52 10.74 -0.11 1.07
CA SER A 52 10.09 0.89 0.22
C SER A 52 9.44 0.24 -1.00
N PHE A 53 8.24 0.70 -1.35
CA PHE A 53 7.50 0.17 -2.49
C PHE A 53 6.76 1.28 -3.24
N ALA A 54 6.40 1.01 -4.49
CA ALA A 54 5.61 1.92 -5.30
C ALA A 54 4.47 1.18 -6.02
N LEU A 55 3.27 1.72 -5.93
CA LEU A 55 2.10 1.21 -6.62
C LEU A 55 1.79 2.07 -7.84
N VAL A 56 1.66 1.42 -8.99
CA VAL A 56 1.19 2.07 -10.23
C VAL A 56 -0.26 1.73 -10.46
N ASN A 57 -1.11 2.74 -10.50
CA ASN A 57 -2.54 2.60 -10.78
C ASN A 57 -2.90 3.35 -12.07
N GLY A 58 -3.94 2.88 -12.75
CA GLY A 58 -4.38 3.45 -14.00
C GLY A 58 -5.87 3.30 -14.23
N ARG A 59 -6.46 4.25 -14.95
CA ARG A 59 -7.83 4.19 -15.47
C ARG A 59 -7.86 4.80 -16.86
N ILE A 60 -8.59 4.16 -17.77
CA ILE A 60 -8.92 4.71 -19.08
C ILE A 60 -10.44 4.76 -19.19
N SER A 61 -10.96 5.89 -19.64
CA SER A 61 -12.38 6.16 -19.76
C SER A 61 -12.72 6.63 -21.17
N TYR A 62 -13.90 6.25 -21.65
CA TYR A 62 -14.54 6.77 -22.86
C TYR A 62 -15.90 7.34 -22.48
N LYS A 63 -16.13 8.63 -22.74
CA LYS A 63 -17.38 9.31 -22.42
C LYS A 63 -18.17 9.65 -23.68
N ARG A 64 -19.47 9.41 -23.68
CA ARG A 64 -20.35 9.87 -24.77
C ARG A 64 -21.72 10.19 -24.23
N ASP A 65 -22.21 11.38 -24.57
CA ASP A 65 -23.48 11.92 -24.08
C ASP A 65 -23.53 11.86 -22.54
N ASN A 66 -24.45 11.06 -22.00
CA ASN A 66 -24.64 10.87 -20.57
C ASN A 66 -24.07 9.55 -20.02
N TRP A 67 -23.24 8.84 -20.79
CA TRP A 67 -22.62 7.57 -20.39
C TRP A 67 -21.09 7.63 -20.38
N GLU A 68 -20.47 6.84 -19.52
CA GLU A 68 -19.03 6.61 -19.48
C GLU A 68 -18.74 5.11 -19.37
N LEU A 69 -17.91 4.60 -20.26
CA LEU A 69 -17.28 3.28 -20.14
C LEU A 69 -15.86 3.45 -19.61
N PHE A 70 -15.43 2.58 -18.71
CA PHE A 70 -14.06 2.66 -18.21
C PHE A 70 -13.49 1.30 -17.87
N VAL A 71 -12.16 1.22 -17.92
CA VAL A 71 -11.35 0.12 -17.39
C VAL A 71 -10.32 0.70 -16.42
N TYR A 72 -9.95 -0.07 -15.42
CA TYR A 72 -8.93 0.33 -14.46
C TYR A 72 -8.02 -0.83 -14.10
N ALA A 73 -6.81 -0.48 -13.67
CA ALA A 73 -5.84 -1.37 -13.08
C ALA A 73 -5.32 -0.75 -11.78
N ARG A 74 -5.18 -1.56 -10.74
CA ARG A 74 -4.51 -1.20 -9.48
C ARG A 74 -3.33 -2.12 -9.26
N ASN A 75 -2.26 -1.58 -8.70
CA ASN A 75 -1.01 -2.31 -8.50
C ASN A 75 -0.54 -3.00 -9.79
N LEU A 76 -0.41 -2.24 -10.89
CA LEU A 76 -0.11 -2.78 -12.21
C LEU A 76 1.24 -3.52 -12.27
N GLY A 77 2.19 -3.12 -11.42
CA GLY A 77 3.49 -3.78 -11.24
C GLY A 77 3.42 -5.12 -10.50
N ASP A 78 2.28 -5.46 -9.90
CA ASP A 78 2.11 -6.65 -9.04
C ASP A 78 3.06 -6.65 -7.82
N GLU A 79 3.23 -5.47 -7.23
CA GLU A 79 4.09 -5.25 -6.08
C GLU A 79 3.52 -5.96 -4.84
N GLY A 80 4.36 -6.76 -4.19
CA GLY A 80 4.02 -7.45 -2.96
C GLY A 80 4.37 -6.58 -1.76
N TYR A 81 3.37 -6.06 -1.07
CA TYR A 81 3.55 -5.20 0.10
C TYR A 81 2.64 -5.66 1.24
N SER A 82 2.93 -5.26 2.47
CA SER A 82 1.98 -5.40 3.58
C SER A 82 1.22 -4.10 3.75
N ASN A 83 -0.11 -4.16 3.73
CA ASN A 83 -0.95 -3.00 4.01
C ASN A 83 -0.93 -2.64 5.51
N ASN A 84 -0.69 -3.64 6.35
CA ASN A 84 -0.52 -3.49 7.78
C ASN A 84 0.28 -4.70 8.32
N ALA A 85 0.76 -4.60 9.55
CA ALA A 85 1.26 -5.74 10.30
C ALA A 85 0.75 -5.69 11.74
N LEU A 86 0.58 -6.86 12.35
CA LEU A 86 0.29 -6.97 13.77
C LEU A 86 1.54 -7.48 14.48
N ASP A 87 2.05 -6.68 15.40
CA ASP A 87 3.05 -7.12 16.37
C ASP A 87 2.34 -7.95 17.44
N LEU A 88 2.39 -9.28 17.29
CA LEU A 88 1.81 -10.25 18.23
C LEU A 88 2.90 -10.86 19.12
N ARG A 89 4.06 -10.21 19.20
CA ARG A 89 5.16 -10.70 20.01
C ARG A 89 4.77 -10.66 21.47
N TYR A 90 5.10 -11.74 22.15
CA TYR A 90 4.96 -11.90 23.59
C TYR A 90 6.28 -12.41 24.13
N THR A 91 6.59 -12.06 25.37
CA THR A 91 7.73 -12.65 26.06
C THR A 91 7.34 -14.05 26.52
N ASP A 92 8.00 -15.06 25.97
CA ASP A 92 7.84 -16.45 26.40
C ASP A 92 8.60 -16.66 27.71
N TYR A 93 7.85 -16.89 28.79
CA TYR A 93 8.37 -17.15 30.14
C TYR A 93 8.43 -18.65 30.48
N SER A 94 8.28 -19.56 29.51
CA SER A 94 8.38 -21.01 29.74
C SER A 94 9.73 -21.43 30.36
N ASN A 95 10.80 -20.69 30.07
CA ASN A 95 12.05 -20.71 30.82
C ASN A 95 12.27 -19.36 31.54
N PRO A 96 11.94 -19.24 32.83
CA PRO A 96 12.07 -17.98 33.57
C PRO A 96 13.52 -17.46 33.67
N ALA A 97 14.52 -18.36 33.55
CA ALA A 97 15.93 -17.99 33.58
C ALA A 97 16.45 -17.48 32.22
N ALA A 98 15.69 -17.66 31.14
CA ALA A 98 15.99 -17.13 29.82
C ALA A 98 14.69 -16.79 29.06
N PRO A 99 13.98 -15.71 29.44
CA PRO A 99 12.84 -15.23 28.69
C PRO A 99 13.26 -14.88 27.27
N ARG A 100 12.44 -15.22 26.27
CA ARG A 100 12.72 -14.93 24.86
C ARG A 100 11.52 -14.25 24.20
N PRO A 101 11.74 -13.23 23.35
CA PRO A 101 10.66 -12.67 22.55
C PRO A 101 10.21 -13.73 21.53
N SER A 102 8.90 -13.95 21.40
CA SER A 102 8.38 -14.67 20.24
C SER A 102 8.58 -13.79 19.00
N GLY A 103 8.99 -14.37 17.87
CA GLY A 103 9.28 -13.64 16.63
C GLY A 103 8.06 -13.50 15.72
N MET A 104 6.87 -13.26 16.27
CA MET A 104 5.62 -13.33 15.51
C MET A 104 5.12 -11.93 15.10
N ILE A 105 5.44 -11.55 13.86
CA ILE A 105 4.81 -10.41 13.19
C ILE A 105 3.93 -10.96 12.08
N LEU A 106 2.63 -10.65 12.16
CA LEU A 106 1.66 -11.09 11.17
C LEU A 106 1.47 -10.00 10.13
N HIS A 107 1.96 -10.25 8.92
CA HIS A 107 1.78 -9.35 7.78
C HIS A 107 0.38 -9.52 7.20
N ILE A 108 -0.31 -8.39 6.98
CA ILE A 108 -1.57 -8.33 6.27
C ILE A 108 -1.24 -7.89 4.84
N PRO A 109 -1.30 -8.80 3.85
CA PRO A 109 -0.87 -8.47 2.49
C PRO A 109 -1.75 -7.38 1.89
N GLY A 110 -1.12 -6.52 1.11
CA GLY A 110 -1.77 -5.58 0.24
C GLY A 110 -2.54 -6.25 -0.87
N TRP A 111 -3.31 -5.45 -1.61
CA TRP A 111 -4.06 -5.97 -2.75
C TRP A 111 -3.08 -6.33 -3.89
N PRO A 112 -3.19 -7.54 -4.46
CA PRO A 112 -2.40 -7.89 -5.63
C PRO A 112 -2.87 -7.06 -6.83
N ARG A 113 -2.16 -7.19 -7.94
CA ARG A 113 -2.60 -6.60 -9.20
C ARG A 113 -4.05 -6.92 -9.52
N THR A 114 -4.85 -5.88 -9.70
CA THR A 114 -6.31 -6.00 -9.87
C THR A 114 -6.74 -5.23 -11.11
N PHE A 115 -7.60 -5.85 -11.93
CA PHE A 115 -8.22 -5.22 -13.09
C PHE A 115 -9.73 -5.15 -12.92
N GLY A 116 -10.36 -4.12 -13.49
CA GLY A 116 -11.81 -4.02 -13.52
C GLY A 116 -12.31 -3.14 -14.65
N ALA A 117 -13.60 -3.21 -14.89
CA ALA A 117 -14.31 -2.39 -15.88
C ALA A 117 -15.64 -1.93 -15.31
N GLY A 118 -16.20 -0.87 -15.87
CA GLY A 118 -17.50 -0.35 -15.45
C GLY A 118 -18.15 0.58 -16.46
N LEU A 119 -19.42 0.86 -16.18
CA LEU A 119 -20.28 1.77 -16.93
C LEU A 119 -20.92 2.73 -15.92
N SER A 120 -20.95 4.02 -16.22
CA SER A 120 -21.70 5.02 -15.46
C SER A 120 -22.67 5.77 -16.37
N ALA A 121 -23.79 6.22 -15.82
CA ALA A 121 -24.80 7.02 -16.51
C ALA A 121 -25.27 8.16 -15.60
N SER A 122 -25.61 9.32 -16.17
CA SER A 122 -26.22 10.43 -15.45
C SER A 122 -27.54 10.83 -16.12
N PHE A 123 -28.58 11.13 -15.33
CA PHE A 123 -29.93 11.46 -15.79
C PHE A 123 -30.43 12.76 -15.17
#